data_AF-A0A842SZ39-F1
#
_entry.id   AF-A0A842SZ39-F1
#
_cell.length_a   1.000
_cell.length_b   1.000
_cell.length_c   1.000
_cell.angle_alpha   90.00
_cell.angle_beta   90.00
_cell.angle_gamma   90.00
#
_symmetry.space_group_name_H-M   'P 1'
#
loop_
_entity.id
_entity.type
_entity.pdbx_description
1 polymer ?
#
loop_
_entity_poly.entity_id
_entity_poly.type
_entity_poly.pdbx_seq_one_letter_code
_entity_poly.pdbx_strand_id
1 'polypeptide(L)'
;MYRIDYEKITSAIKDANAKRVMIQLPDGLKHKALEMQTELQSTQAEILFWAGTNYGACDLPVGADKLGVDLLIHLGHTAWLY
;
A
#
# COMPACT_ATOMS: atom_id res chain seq x y z
N MET A 1 -11.34 -14.78 -7.53
CA MET A 1 -10.36 -13.80 -8.06
C MET A 1 -10.41 -12.57 -7.16
N TYR A 2 -9.28 -12.14 -6.59
CA TYR A 2 -9.23 -11.01 -5.66
C TYR A 2 -9.35 -9.68 -6.43
N ARG A 3 -10.30 -8.83 -6.04
CA ARG A 3 -10.50 -7.49 -6.61
C ARG A 3 -9.92 -6.45 -5.65
N ILE A 4 -8.95 -5.68 -6.13
CA ILE A 4 -8.42 -4.53 -5.41
C ILE A 4 -9.38 -3.37 -5.65
N ASP A 5 -9.71 -2.64 -4.59
CA ASP A 5 -10.57 -1.46 -4.65
C ASP A 5 -9.70 -0.20 -4.80
N TYR A 6 -9.41 0.14 -6.05
CA TYR A 6 -8.55 1.29 -6.39
C TYR A 6 -9.19 2.63 -6.05
N GLU A 7 -10.51 2.73 -6.13
CA GLU A 7 -11.24 3.94 -5.76
C GLU A 7 -11.09 4.23 -4.27
N LYS A 8 -11.27 3.20 -3.43
CA LYS A 8 -11.07 3.33 -1.99
C LYS A 8 -9.63 3.72 -1.64
N ILE A 9 -8.65 3.10 -2.30
CA ILE A 9 -7.23 3.44 -2.10
C ILE A 9 -6.96 4.89 -2.51
N THR A 10 -7.46 5.31 -3.68
CA THR A 10 -7.28 6.67 -4.21
C THR A 10 -7.91 7.70 -3.28
N SER A 11 -9.12 7.44 -2.76
CA SER A 11 -9.76 8.32 -1.76
C SER A 11 -8.90 8.42 -0.51
N ALA A 12 -8.46 7.29 0.06
CA ALA A 12 -7.65 7.28 1.27
C ALA A 12 -6.34 8.08 1.12
N ILE A 13 -5.68 7.99 -0.03
CA ILE A 13 -4.45 8.76 -0.32
C ILE A 13 -4.76 10.26 -0.37
N LYS A 14 -5.83 10.65 -1.07
CA LYS A 14 -6.24 12.06 -1.22
C LYS A 14 -6.74 12.66 0.10
N ASP A 15 -7.55 11.93 0.85
CA ASP A 15 -8.10 12.35 2.13
C ASP A 15 -7.00 12.52 3.18
N ALA A 16 -5.96 11.68 3.14
CA ALA A 16 -4.76 11.83 3.97
C ALA A 16 -3.81 12.93 3.47
N ASN A 17 -4.03 13.47 2.26
CA ASN A 17 -3.10 14.37 1.55
C ASN A 17 -1.66 13.81 1.52
N ALA A 18 -1.56 12.49 1.36
CA ALA A 18 -0.32 11.73 1.44
C ALA A 18 0.56 12.01 0.21
N LYS A 19 1.83 12.34 0.43
CA LYS A 19 2.78 12.64 -0.65
C LYS A 19 3.62 11.43 -1.01
N ARG A 20 3.89 10.54 -0.05
CA ARG A 20 4.69 9.34 -0.24
C ARG A 20 4.03 8.15 0.43
N VAL A 21 3.51 7.26 -0.40
CA VAL A 21 2.67 6.13 0.02
C VAL A 21 3.46 4.83 -0.16
N MET A 22 3.56 4.03 0.90
CA MET A 22 4.07 2.66 0.83
C MET A 22 2.90 1.70 0.63
N ILE A 23 3.02 0.79 -0.32
CA ILE A 23 2.08 -0.31 -0.53
C ILE A 23 2.77 -1.64 -0.19
N GLN A 24 2.18 -2.39 0.72
CA GLN A 24 2.64 -3.72 1.09
C GLN A 24 1.68 -4.78 0.54
N LEU A 25 2.20 -5.66 -0.31
CA LEU A 25 1.46 -6.73 -0.99
C LEU A 25 1.91 -8.11 -0.48
N PRO A 26 0.99 -9.07 -0.29
CA PRO A 26 1.36 -10.47 -0.12
C PRO A 26 1.97 -11.00 -1.43
N ASP A 27 2.81 -12.04 -1.35
CA ASP A 27 3.52 -12.59 -2.52
C ASP A 27 2.59 -12.93 -3.70
N GLY A 28 1.41 -13.49 -3.40
CA GLY A 28 0.40 -13.81 -4.41
C GLY A 28 -0.15 -12.59 -5.17
N LEU A 29 0.05 -11.37 -4.70
CA LEU A 29 -0.41 -10.12 -5.32
C LEU A 29 0.72 -9.21 -5.80
N LYS A 30 2.00 -9.54 -5.56
CA LYS A 30 3.14 -8.70 -5.99
C LYS A 30 3.17 -8.46 -7.50
N HIS A 31 2.69 -9.41 -8.30
CA HIS A 31 2.56 -9.26 -9.76
C HIS A 31 1.63 -8.12 -10.19
N LYS A 32 0.75 -7.63 -9.29
CA LYS A 32 -0.16 -6.50 -9.56
C LYS A 32 0.47 -5.13 -9.30
N ALA A 33 1.68 -5.05 -8.74
CA ALA A 33 2.29 -3.77 -8.35
C ALA A 33 2.32 -2.73 -9.50
N LEU A 34 2.66 -3.16 -10.72
CA LEU A 34 2.71 -2.27 -11.88
C LEU A 34 1.32 -1.77 -12.30
N GLU A 35 0.30 -2.64 -12.24
CA GLU A 35 -1.10 -2.25 -12.47
C GLU A 35 -1.53 -1.23 -11.42
N MET A 36 -1.26 -1.49 -10.13
CA MET A 36 -1.58 -0.56 -9.05
C MET A 36 -0.92 0.80 -9.24
N GLN A 37 0.35 0.84 -9.65
CA GLN A 37 1.06 2.10 -9.90
C GLN A 37 0.36 2.94 -10.97
N THR A 38 -0.17 2.30 -12.01
CA THR A 38 -0.89 2.95 -13.10
C THR A 38 -2.23 3.49 -12.62
N GLU A 39 -3.01 2.68 -11.90
CA GLU A 39 -4.32 3.09 -11.36
C GLU A 39 -4.22 4.24 -10.35
N LEU A 40 -3.16 4.26 -9.55
CA LEU A 40 -2.95 5.26 -8.50
C LEU A 40 -2.23 6.52 -8.98
N GLN A 41 -1.85 6.59 -10.25
CA GLN A 41 -1.13 7.75 -10.82
C GLN A 41 -1.91 9.07 -10.63
N SER A 42 -3.25 9.01 -10.60
CA SER A 42 -4.13 10.18 -10.39
C SER A 42 -4.02 10.82 -8.99
N THR A 43 -3.39 10.14 -8.04
CA THR A 43 -3.16 10.65 -6.68
C THR A 43 -2.01 11.66 -6.62
N GLN A 44 -1.13 11.67 -7.62
CA GLN A 44 0.12 12.44 -7.64
C GLN A 44 1.09 12.13 -6.48
N ALA A 45 0.77 11.13 -5.65
CA ALA A 45 1.65 10.65 -4.60
C ALA A 45 2.77 9.78 -5.17
N GLU A 46 3.93 9.81 -4.54
CA GLU A 46 5.00 8.87 -4.82
C GLU A 46 4.64 7.51 -4.23
N ILE A 47 4.46 6.51 -5.10
CA ILE A 47 4.09 5.15 -4.70
C ILE A 47 5.35 4.29 -4.59
N LEU A 48 5.61 3.76 -3.40
CA LEU A 48 6.67 2.81 -3.10
C LEU A 48 6.07 1.43 -2.82
N PHE A 49 6.69 0.37 -3.33
CA PHE A 49 6.28 -1.00 -3.04
C PHE A 49 7.25 -1.65 -2.05
N TRP A 50 6.71 -2.24 -0.99
CA TRP A 50 7.51 -3.01 -0.05
C TRP A 50 8.00 -4.31 -0.71
N ALA A 51 9.31 -4.44 -0.85
CA ALA A 51 9.94 -5.62 -1.45
C ALA A 51 10.12 -6.80 -0.48
N GLY A 52 9.93 -6.57 0.82
CA GLY A 52 10.07 -7.60 1.85
C GLY A 52 8.89 -8.56 1.91
N THR A 53 8.75 -9.22 3.05
CA THR A 53 7.67 -10.16 3.33
C THR A 53 6.38 -9.43 3.68
N ASN A 54 5.27 -10.15 3.54
CA ASN A 54 3.97 -9.78 4.09
C ASN A 54 3.21 -11.08 4.41
N TYR A 55 3.54 -11.67 5.55
CA TYR A 55 2.92 -12.93 5.99
C TYR A 55 1.60 -12.74 6.75
N GLY A 56 1.29 -11.52 7.16
CA GLY A 56 0.12 -11.23 7.99
C GLY A 56 0.03 -9.76 8.38
N ALA A 57 -1.07 -9.40 9.05
CA ALA A 57 -1.30 -8.03 9.56
C ALA A 57 -0.28 -7.56 10.60
N CYS A 58 0.46 -8.49 11.21
CA CYS A 58 1.55 -8.20 12.16
C CYS A 58 2.88 -7.87 11.47
N ASP A 59 3.04 -8.19 10.19
CA ASP A 59 4.29 -8.05 9.43
C ASP A 59 4.34 -6.68 8.74
N LEU A 60 4.28 -5.59 9.51
CA LEU A 60 4.32 -4.23 8.96
C LEU A 60 5.76 -3.83 8.58
N PRO A 61 5.96 -2.98 7.54
CA PRO A 61 7.27 -2.55 7.09
C PRO A 61 7.91 -1.59 8.09
N VAL A 62 8.67 -2.15 9.04
CA VAL A 62 9.40 -1.39 10.06
C VAL A 62 10.41 -0.46 9.40
N GLY A 63 10.40 0.82 9.77
CA GLY A 63 11.32 1.83 9.22
C GLY A 63 10.84 2.51 7.95
N ALA A 64 9.63 2.24 7.46
CA ALA A 64 9.03 2.99 6.35
C ALA A 64 8.97 4.50 6.62
N ASP A 65 8.79 4.90 7.88
CA ASP A 65 8.84 6.30 8.34
C ASP A 65 10.17 6.99 8.00
N LYS A 66 11.29 6.27 8.07
CA LYS A 66 12.63 6.79 7.74
C LYS A 66 12.80 7.09 6.25
N LEU A 67 11.95 6.51 5.41
CA LEU A 67 11.89 6.78 3.97
C LEU A 67 10.95 7.96 3.68
N GLY A 68 10.43 8.65 4.69
CA GLY A 68 9.48 9.75 4.53
C GLY A 68 8.10 9.30 4.07
N VAL A 69 7.75 8.03 4.28
CA VAL A 69 6.41 7.52 4.00
C VAL A 69 5.43 8.13 5.00
N ASP A 70 4.36 8.72 4.48
CA ASP A 70 3.31 9.37 5.27
C ASP A 70 1.99 8.57 5.25
N LEU A 71 1.88 7.54 4.42
CA LEU A 71 0.77 6.59 4.42
C LEU A 71 1.22 5.17 4.05
N LEU A 72 0.79 4.18 4.83
CA LEU A 72 0.98 2.77 4.54
C LEU A 72 -0.35 2.12 4.13
N ILE A 73 -0.34 1.43 2.99
CA ILE A 73 -1.46 0.62 2.51
C ILE A 73 -1.06 -0.84 2.60
N HIS A 74 -1.63 -1.53 3.59
CA HIS A 74 -1.40 -2.95 3.83
C HIS A 74 -2.53 -3.78 3.23
N LEU A 75 -2.22 -4.62 2.25
CA LEU A 75 -3.20 -5.44 1.54
C LEU A 75 -3.11 -6.92 1.96
N GLY A 76 -4.24 -7.61 1.82
CA GLY A 76 -4.35 -9.05 2.05
C GLY A 76 -4.74 -9.47 3.47
N HIS A 77 -4.76 -8.54 4.43
CA HIS A 77 -5.08 -8.84 5.83
C HIS A 77 -6.03 -7.80 6.43
N THR A 78 -6.82 -8.21 7.41
CA THR A 78 -7.61 -7.30 8.24
C THR A 78 -6.72 -6.58 9.23
N ALA A 79 -7.19 -5.45 9.77
CA ALA A 79 -6.46 -4.74 10.82
C ALA A 79 -6.14 -5.68 11.99
N TRP A 80 -4.90 -5.57 12.48
CA TRP A 80 -4.51 -6.22 13.72
C TRP A 80 -5.05 -5.39 14.89
N LEU A 81 -5.90 -5.99 15.74
CA LEU A 81 -6.65 -5.29 16.78
C LEU A 81 -6.05 -5.40 18.19
N TYR A 82 -4.86 -6.00 18.33
CA TYR A 82 -4.25 -6.33 19.62
C TYR A 82 -2.92 -5.62 19.83
#